data_AF-A0A2P5Y1C9-F1
#
_entry.id   AF-A0A2P5Y1C9-F1
#
_cell.length_a   1.000
_cell.length_b   1.000
_cell.length_c   1.000
_cell.angle_alpha   90.00
_cell.angle_beta   90.00
_cell.angle_gamma   90.00
#
_symmetry.space_group_name_H-M   'P 1'
#
loop_
_entity.id
_entity.type
_entity.pdbx_description
1 polymer ?
#
loop_
_entity_poly.entity_id
_entity_poly.type
_entity_poly.pdbx_seq_one_letter_code
_entity_poly.pdbx_strand_id
1 'polypeptide(L)'
;MEKILERYERYSYAERQLVASEPESQGNWSMDYNRLKAKVELLQRNHRHYMGEELESLSLKELQNLEQQLDTALKLIRSKKNQLMYESISELQRKEKAIQEQNTMLAKQKNMN
;
A
#
# COMPACT_ATOMS: atom_id res chain seq x y z
N MET A 1 23.86 -7.33 -21.48
CA MET A 1 23.59 -6.36 -22.56
C MET A 1 23.06 -5.05 -22.00
N GLU A 2 22.04 -5.07 -21.13
CA GLU A 2 21.48 -3.87 -20.46
C GLU A 2 22.51 -3.01 -19.73
N LYS A 3 23.40 -3.60 -18.91
CA LYS A 3 24.48 -2.84 -18.23
C LYS A 3 25.44 -2.13 -19.19
N ILE A 4 25.62 -2.67 -20.40
CA ILE A 4 26.50 -2.08 -21.43
C ILE A 4 25.77 -0.92 -22.11
N LEU A 5 24.48 -1.10 -22.41
CA LEU A 5 23.61 -0.06 -22.98
C LEU A 5 23.44 1.11 -22.00
N GLU A 6 23.20 0.83 -20.72
CA GLU A 6 23.10 1.86 -19.66
C GLU A 6 24.39 2.65 -19.52
N ARG A 7 25.55 1.98 -19.57
CA ARG A 7 26.85 2.64 -19.51
C ARG A 7 27.07 3.54 -20.72
N TYR A 8 26.75 3.03 -21.91
CA TYR A 8 26.89 3.76 -23.15
C TYR A 8 25.95 4.98 -23.22
N GLU A 9 24.69 4.85 -22.78
CA GLU A 9 23.75 5.97 -22.68
C GLU A 9 24.24 7.04 -21.69
N ARG A 10 24.76 6.64 -20.52
CA ARG A 10 25.33 7.59 -19.55
C ARG A 10 26.55 8.34 -20.10
N TYR A 11 27.45 7.66 -20.79
CA TYR A 11 28.64 8.29 -21.39
C TYR A 11 28.25 9.18 -22.57
N SER A 12 27.36 8.73 -23.45
CA SER A 12 26.83 9.52 -24.57
C SER A 12 26.08 10.76 -24.09
N TYR A 13 25.35 10.66 -22.97
CA TYR A 13 24.66 11.79 -22.37
C TYR A 13 25.61 12.79 -21.71
N ALA A 14 26.64 12.32 -21.01
CA ALA A 14 27.68 13.18 -20.43
C ALA A 14 28.47 13.92 -21.53
N GLU A 15 28.73 13.27 -22.66
CA GLU A 15 29.39 13.87 -23.83
C GLU A 15 28.51 14.91 -24.53
N ARG A 16 27.19 14.67 -24.66
CA ARG A 16 26.23 15.65 -25.22
C ARG A 16 26.07 16.90 -24.35
N GLN A 17 26.10 16.75 -23.02
CA GLN A 17 26.05 17.91 -22.09
C GLN A 17 27.26 18.83 -22.20
N LEU A 18 28.43 18.32 -22.64
CA LEU A 18 29.63 19.13 -22.83
C LEU A 18 29.62 19.91 -24.16
N VAL A 19 28.80 19.49 -25.14
CA VAL A 19 28.81 20.03 -26.51
C VAL A 19 27.59 20.91 -26.81
N ALA A 20 26.45 20.73 -26.11
CA ALA A 20 25.21 21.44 -26.38
C ALA A 20 24.70 22.25 -25.17
N SER A 21 24.51 23.56 -25.35
CA SER A 21 23.69 24.42 -24.49
C SER A 21 22.20 24.30 -24.89
N GLU A 22 21.66 23.08 -24.87
CA GLU A 22 20.24 22.80 -25.15
C GLU A 22 19.56 22.13 -23.95
N PRO A 23 18.24 22.33 -23.76
CA PRO A 23 17.60 22.19 -22.47
C PRO A 23 17.61 20.73 -21.99
N GLU A 24 17.85 20.58 -20.68
CA GLU A 24 18.01 19.35 -19.88
C GLU A 24 16.87 18.31 -19.98
N SER A 25 15.87 18.52 -20.85
CA SER A 25 14.59 17.82 -20.80
C SER A 25 14.62 16.44 -21.46
N GLN A 26 15.20 16.25 -22.65
CA GLN A 26 14.97 15.01 -23.43
C GLN A 26 15.81 13.80 -22.99
N GLY A 27 17.06 13.99 -22.58
CA GLY A 27 17.92 12.87 -22.16
C GLY A 27 17.61 12.33 -20.77
N ASN A 28 16.97 13.15 -19.92
CA ASN A 28 16.57 12.73 -18.58
C ASN A 28 15.36 11.76 -18.61
N TRP A 29 14.47 11.87 -19.60
CA TRP A 29 13.28 11.01 -19.70
C TRP A 29 13.60 9.52 -19.87
N SER A 30 14.63 9.14 -20.64
CA SER A 30 15.00 7.73 -20.82
C SER A 30 15.50 7.12 -19.50
N MET A 31 16.39 7.83 -18.80
CA MET A 31 16.91 7.40 -17.50
C MET A 31 15.82 7.36 -16.42
N ASP A 32 14.96 8.38 -16.37
CA ASP A 32 13.84 8.44 -15.44
C ASP A 32 12.82 7.33 -15.71
N TYR A 33 12.53 7.04 -16.98
CA TYR A 33 11.69 5.93 -17.38
C TYR A 33 12.27 4.59 -16.94
N ASN A 34 13.56 4.34 -17.23
CA ASN A 34 14.23 3.09 -16.83
C ASN A 34 14.25 2.93 -15.30
N ARG A 35 14.50 4.00 -14.56
CA ARG A 35 14.44 4.02 -13.09
C ARG A 35 13.04 3.72 -12.57
N LEU A 36 12.01 4.31 -13.17
CA LEU A 36 10.62 4.05 -12.79
C LEU A 36 10.22 2.61 -13.09
N LYS A 37 10.57 2.11 -14.28
CA LYS A 37 10.31 0.73 -14.71
C LYS A 37 10.92 -0.27 -13.74
N ALA A 38 12.18 -0.10 -13.35
CA ALA A 38 12.84 -0.97 -12.37
C ALA A 38 12.13 -0.95 -11.00
N LYS A 39 11.63 0.22 -10.55
CA LYS A 39 10.83 0.31 -9.32
C LYS A 39 9.51 -0.44 -9.43
N VAL A 40 8.81 -0.33 -10.56
CA VAL A 40 7.55 -1.04 -10.80
C VAL A 40 7.77 -2.55 -10.79
N GLU A 41 8.80 -3.03 -11.49
CA GLU A 41 9.14 -4.45 -11.54
C GLU A 41 9.49 -5.01 -10.15
N LEU A 42 10.24 -4.24 -9.35
CA LEU A 42 10.53 -4.59 -7.96
C LEU A 42 9.26 -4.67 -7.11
N LEU A 43 8.37 -3.69 -7.23
CA LEU A 43 7.11 -3.68 -6.48
C LEU A 43 6.20 -4.85 -6.87
N GLN A 44 6.12 -5.17 -8.16
CA GLN A 44 5.36 -6.32 -8.66
C GLN A 44 5.94 -7.64 -8.15
N ARG A 45 7.27 -7.79 -8.16
CA ARG A 45 7.93 -8.97 -7.59
C ARG A 45 7.65 -9.11 -6.10
N ASN A 46 7.79 -8.03 -5.34
CA ASN A 46 7.49 -8.03 -3.91
C ASN A 46 6.03 -8.38 -3.64
N HIS A 47 5.09 -7.89 -4.47
CA HIS A 47 3.69 -8.25 -4.37
C HIS A 47 3.47 -9.76 -4.54
N ARG A 48 4.08 -10.38 -5.56
CA ARG A 48 4.03 -11.83 -5.75
C ARG A 48 4.59 -12.59 -4.55
N HIS A 49 5.72 -12.14 -3.99
CA HIS A 49 6.25 -12.74 -2.75
C HIS A 49 5.28 -12.63 -1.57
N TYR A 50 4.62 -11.48 -1.38
CA TYR A 50 3.58 -11.33 -0.35
C TYR A 50 2.37 -12.25 -0.57
N MET A 51 2.09 -12.61 -1.81
CA MET A 51 1.05 -13.57 -2.19
C MET A 51 1.52 -15.04 -2.10
N GLY A 52 2.79 -15.28 -1.73
CA GLY A 52 3.36 -16.62 -1.62
C GLY A 52 3.87 -17.20 -2.94
N GLU A 53 4.11 -16.36 -3.94
CA GLU A 53 4.54 -16.74 -5.29
C GLU A 53 6.04 -16.39 -5.53
N GLU A 54 6.68 -17.14 -6.43
CA GLU A 54 8.09 -16.96 -6.87
C GLU A 54 9.12 -16.94 -5.71
N LEU A 55 8.85 -17.72 -4.65
CA LEU A 55 9.66 -17.73 -3.43
C LEU A 55 10.97 -18.52 -3.55
N GLU A 56 11.15 -19.31 -4.61
CA GLU A 56 12.31 -20.17 -4.82
C GLU A 56 13.62 -19.39 -4.94
N SER A 57 13.53 -18.11 -5.30
CA SER A 57 14.65 -17.20 -5.43
C SER A 57 15.12 -16.59 -4.10
N LEU A 58 14.33 -16.74 -3.03
CA LEU A 58 14.62 -16.15 -1.72
C LEU A 58 15.46 -17.08 -0.85
N SER A 59 16.41 -16.49 -0.13
CA SER A 59 17.14 -17.20 0.92
C SER A 59 16.25 -17.44 2.15
N LEU A 60 16.66 -18.38 3.01
CA LEU A 60 15.96 -18.65 4.28
C LEU A 60 15.77 -17.40 5.13
N LYS A 61 16.78 -16.53 5.19
CA LYS A 61 16.73 -15.27 5.95
C LYS A 61 15.70 -14.30 5.37
N GLU A 62 15.61 -14.22 4.04
CA GLU A 62 14.64 -13.37 3.36
C GLU A 62 13.21 -13.89 3.53
N LEU A 63 13.02 -15.22 3.51
CA LEU A 63 11.73 -15.85 3.81
C LEU A 63 11.27 -15.59 5.25
N GLN A 64 12.16 -15.72 6.23
CA GLN A 64 11.84 -15.39 7.64
C GLN A 64 11.46 -13.92 7.80
N ASN A 65 12.16 -13.02 7.12
CA ASN A 65 11.85 -11.59 7.14
C ASN A 65 10.50 -11.29 6.47
N LEU A 66 10.19 -11.97 5.36
CA LEU A 66 8.91 -11.87 4.66
C LEU A 66 7.76 -12.33 5.56
N GLU A 67 7.90 -13.49 6.20
CA GLU A 67 6.94 -14.04 7.15
C GLU A 67 6.67 -13.08 8.32
N GLN A 68 7.73 -12.54 8.94
CA GLN A 68 7.60 -11.58 10.04
C GLN A 68 6.87 -10.30 9.61
N GLN A 69 7.14 -9.80 8.40
CA GLN A 69 6.45 -8.63 7.86
C GLN A 69 4.95 -8.92 7.65
N LEU A 70 4.62 -10.06 7.06
CA LEU A 70 3.23 -10.47 6.85
C LEU A 70 2.48 -10.67 8.16
N ASP A 71 3.07 -11.35 9.15
CA ASP A 71 2.45 -11.55 10.46
C ASP A 71 2.19 -10.21 11.18
N THR A 72 3.15 -9.30 11.15
CA THR A 72 3.01 -7.97 11.76
C THR A 72 1.89 -7.17 11.08
N ALA A 73 1.86 -7.15 9.76
CA ALA A 73 0.82 -6.46 8.99
C ALA A 73 -0.57 -7.07 9.26
N LEU A 74 -0.69 -8.40 9.30
CA LEU A 74 -1.93 -9.10 9.59
C LEU A 74 -2.45 -8.78 10.99
N LYS A 75 -1.58 -8.74 12.01
CA LYS A 75 -1.95 -8.35 13.38
C LYS A 75 -2.51 -6.93 13.41
N LEU A 76 -1.85 -5.98 12.72
CA LEU A 76 -2.32 -4.60 12.63
C LEU A 76 -3.69 -4.50 11.93
N ILE A 77 -3.85 -5.17 10.79
CA ILE A 77 -5.12 -5.18 10.04
C ILE A 77 -6.25 -5.75 10.88
N ARG A 78 -6.03 -6.89 11.56
CA ARG A 78 -7.01 -7.51 12.46
C ARG A 78 -7.37 -6.59 13.61
N SER A 79 -6.38 -5.96 14.25
CA SER A 79 -6.61 -5.00 15.33
C SER A 79 -7.50 -3.84 14.86
N LYS A 80 -7.17 -3.23 13.71
CA LYS A 80 -7.96 -2.12 13.15
C LYS A 80 -9.37 -2.55 12.79
N LYS A 81 -9.54 -3.73 12.18
CA LYS A 81 -10.86 -4.28 11.83
C LYS A 81 -11.71 -4.51 13.08
N ASN A 82 -11.13 -5.08 14.13
CA ASN A 82 -11.82 -5.30 15.39
C ASN A 82 -12.23 -3.99 16.05
N GLN A 83 -11.33 -2.99 16.07
CA GLN A 83 -11.63 -1.67 16.59
C GLN A 83 -12.85 -1.05 15.89
N LEU A 84 -12.85 -1.01 14.55
CA LEU A 84 -13.97 -0.47 13.77
C LEU A 84 -15.28 -1.25 14.02
N MET A 85 -15.19 -2.57 14.19
CA MET A 85 -16.35 -3.39 14.52
C MET A 85 -16.92 -3.05 15.90
N TYR A 86 -16.06 -2.87 16.92
CA TYR A 86 -16.50 -2.47 18.26
C TYR A 86 -17.12 -1.07 18.28
N GLU A 87 -16.54 -0.13 17.54
CA GLU A 87 -17.10 1.21 17.36
C GLU A 87 -18.51 1.13 16.76
N SER A 88 -18.69 0.36 15.68
CA SER A 88 -19.99 0.14 15.06
C SER A 88 -21.01 -0.52 16.00
N ILE A 89 -20.61 -1.54 16.76
CA ILE A 89 -21.47 -2.19 17.76
C ILE A 89 -21.91 -1.17 18.83
N SER A 90 -20.98 -0.36 19.34
CA SER A 90 -21.27 0.64 20.36
C SER A 90 -22.24 1.71 19.85
N GLU A 91 -22.09 2.16 18.61
CA GLU A 91 -23.02 3.09 17.98
C GLU A 91 -24.43 2.50 17.85
N LEU A 92 -24.53 1.24 17.41
CA LEU A 92 -25.81 0.55 17.27
C LEU A 92 -26.50 0.36 18.63
N GLN A 93 -25.77 -0.06 19.67
CA GLN A 93 -26.30 -0.17 21.03
C GLN A 93 -26.80 1.16 21.58
N ARG A 94 -26.11 2.27 21.29
CA ARG A 94 -26.57 3.61 21.67
C ARG A 94 -27.87 3.99 20.97
N LYS A 95 -28.00 3.68 19.68
CA LYS A 95 -29.22 3.91 18.90
C LYS A 95 -30.39 3.06 19.41
N GLU A 96 -30.15 1.78 19.67
CA GLU A 96 -31.14 0.86 20.25
C GLU A 96 -31.69 1.42 21.57
N LYS A 97 -30.80 1.83 22.48
CA LYS A 97 -31.21 2.42 23.77
C LYS A 97 -32.06 3.68 23.59
N ALA A 98 -31.65 4.59 22.71
CA ALA A 98 -32.40 5.82 22.46
C ALA A 98 -33.80 5.55 21.90
N ILE A 99 -33.92 4.59 20.97
CA ILE A 99 -35.22 4.17 20.41
C ILE A 99 -36.08 3.52 21.48
N GLN A 100 -35.50 2.67 22.34
CA GLN A 100 -36.22 2.03 23.42
C GLN A 100 -36.76 3.07 24.42
N GLU A 101 -35.96 4.07 24.78
CA GLU A 101 -36.38 5.18 25.64
C GLU A 101 -37.55 5.96 25.00
N GLN A 102 -37.45 6.31 23.72
CA GLN A 102 -38.55 6.97 22.99
C GLN A 102 -39.83 6.13 22.98
N ASN A 103 -39.72 4.84 22.68
CA ASN A 103 -40.86 3.91 22.69
C ASN A 103 -41.53 3.84 24.06
N THR A 104 -40.74 3.80 25.15
CA THR A 104 -41.32 3.80 26.50
C THR A 104 -42.04 5.11 26.83
N MET A 105 -41.53 6.26 26.38
CA MET A 105 -42.20 7.55 26.56
C MET A 105 -43.52 7.61 25.79
N LEU A 106 -43.53 7.18 24.53
CA LEU A 106 -44.73 7.12 23.70
C LEU A 106 -45.78 6.16 24.27
N ALA A 107 -45.36 4.99 24.77
CA ALA A 107 -46.26 4.04 25.41
C ALA A 107 -46.92 4.63 26.67
N LYS A 108 -46.16 5.37 27.49
CA LYS A 108 -46.72 6.07 28.66
C LYS A 108 -47.72 7.15 28.25
N GLN A 109 -47.42 7.96 27.24
CA GLN A 109 -48.34 8.99 26.73
C GLN A 109 -49.64 8.38 26.20
N LYS A 110 -49.55 7.29 25.43
CA LYS A 110 -50.72 6.57 24.93
C LYS A 110 -51.61 6.04 26.06
N ASN A 111 -51.02 5.58 27.17
CA ASN A 111 -51.77 5.04 28.30
C ASN A 111 -52.39 6.12 29.22
N MET A 112 -52.06 7.41 29.01
CA MET A 112 -52.64 8.53 29.77
C MET A 112 -53.74 9.29 29.00
N ASN A 113 -53.97 8.98 27.73
CA ASN A 113 -55.06 9.50 26.90
C ASN A 113 -56.14 8.43 26.69
#